data_AF-A0A6A8AIF9-F1
#
_entry.id   AF-A0A6A8AIF9-F1
#
_cell.length_a   1.000
_cell.length_b   1.000
_cell.length_c   1.000
_cell.angle_alpha   90.00
_cell.angle_beta   90.00
_cell.angle_gamma   90.00
#
_symmetry.space_group_name_H-M   'P 1'
#
loop_
_entity.id
_entity.type
_entity.pdbx_description
1 polymer ?
#
loop_
_entity_poly.entity_id
_entity_poly.type
_entity_poly.pdbx_seq_one_letter_code
_entity_poly.pdbx_strand_id
1 'polypeptide(L)' 'MRILTFGKRLIQFLYVSLGSLAELETQLLLSRELGFLKDKEIDGSIMRIRKMLLGLIKHLRGKQISDE' A
#
# COMPACT_ATOMS: atom_id res chain seq x y z
N MET A 1 -8.10 13.22 -23.56
CA MET A 1 -7.33 13.96 -22.51
C MET A 1 -7.83 13.76 -21.06
N ARG A 2 -9.13 13.53 -20.79
CA ARG A 2 -9.67 13.43 -19.41
C ARG A 2 -9.40 12.09 -18.68
N ILE A 3 -9.19 10.99 -19.41
CA ILE A 3 -8.98 9.64 -18.85
C ILE A 3 -7.55 9.47 -18.29
N LEU A 4 -6.54 10.04 -18.97
CA LEU A 4 -5.12 9.96 -18.57
C LEU A 4 -4.83 10.60 -17.20
N THR A 5 -5.61 11.62 -16.79
CA THR A 5 -5.41 12.28 -15.49
C THR A 5 -5.99 11.49 -14.31
N PHE A 6 -6.97 10.62 -14.53
CA PHE A 6 -7.51 9.75 -13.47
C PHE A 6 -6.52 8.65 -13.09
N GLY A 7 -5.89 8.00 -14.08
CA GLY A 7 -4.90 6.95 -13.84
C GLY A 7 -3.69 7.44 -13.02
N LYS A 8 -3.17 8.64 -13.33
CA LYS A 8 -2.07 9.29 -12.57
C LYS A 8 -2.47 9.54 -11.11
N ARG A 9 -3.66 10.08 -10.86
CA ARG A 9 -4.18 10.33 -9.49
C ARG A 9 -4.43 9.03 -8.72
N LEU A 10 -4.99 8.00 -9.36
CA LEU A 10 -5.21 6.71 -8.72
C LEU A 10 -3.90 6.09 -8.24
N ILE A 11 -2.86 6.09 -9.07
CA ILE A 11 -1.54 5.58 -8.69
C ILE A 11 -0.97 6.37 -7.49
N GLN A 12 -1.15 7.68 -7.46
CA GLN A 12 -0.75 8.51 -6.31
C GLN A 12 -1.49 8.11 -5.03
N PHE A 13 -2.81 7.89 -5.09
CA PHE A 13 -3.57 7.41 -3.93
C PHE A 13 -3.09 6.04 -3.43
N LEU A 14 -2.72 5.14 -4.34
CA LEU A 14 -2.17 3.83 -3.96
C LEU A 14 -0.82 3.95 -3.25
N TYR A 15 0.03 4.91 -3.64
CA TYR A 15 1.26 5.20 -2.91
C TYR A 15 0.99 5.80 -1.53
N VAL A 16 -0.01 6.67 -1.39
CA VAL A 16 -0.46 7.16 -0.07
C VAL A 16 -0.91 5.99 0.81
N SER A 17 -1.75 5.09 0.30
CA SER A 17 -2.17 3.89 1.03
C SER A 17 -1.01 2.98 1.44
N LEU A 18 0.02 2.85 0.58
CA LEU A 18 1.23 2.09 0.88
C LEU A 18 2.04 2.74 2.01
N GLY A 19 2.12 4.08 2.02
CA GLY A 19 2.73 4.84 3.12
C GLY A 19 2.00 4.63 4.44
N SER A 20 0.68 4.76 4.46
CA SER A 20 -0.13 4.51 5.66
C SER A 20 0.01 3.07 6.19
N LEU A 21 0.14 2.08 5.29
CA LEU A 21 0.39 0.70 5.69
C LEU A 21 1.76 0.52 6.37
N ALA A 22 2.80 1.22 5.88
CA ALA A 22 4.14 1.19 6.49
C ALA A 22 4.17 1.91 7.85
N GLU A 23 3.42 2.99 8.00
CA GLU A 23 3.22 3.66 9.29
C GLU A 23 2.53 2.73 10.30
N LEU A 24 1.48 2.03 9.88
CA LEU A 24 0.78 1.04 10.72
C LEU A 24 1.70 -0.10 11.17
N GLU A 25 2.51 -0.66 10.26
CA GLU A 25 3.51 -1.68 10.61
C GLU A 25 4.48 -1.19 11.69
N THR A 26 4.93 0.05 11.56
CA THR A 26 5.84 0.68 12.53
C THR A 26 5.17 0.83 13.89
N GLN A 27 3.91 1.30 13.92
CA GLN A 27 3.14 1.43 15.16
C GLN A 27 2.89 0.08 15.83
N LEU A 28 2.62 -0.98 15.06
CA LEU A 28 2.44 -2.33 15.59
C LEU A 28 3.73 -2.91 16.16
N LEU A 29 4.87 -2.67 15.48
CA LEU A 29 6.19 -3.04 16.00
C LEU A 29 6.43 -2.35 17.35
N LEU A 30 6.28 -1.02 17.43
CA LEU A 30 6.45 -0.27 18.67
C LEU A 30 5.49 -0.72 19.77
N SER A 31 4.24 -0.99 19.43
CA SER A 31 3.25 -1.46 20.40
C SER A 31 3.61 -2.82 21.00
N ARG A 32 4.32 -3.67 20.25
CA ARG A 32 4.83 -4.96 20.74
C ARG A 32 6.05 -4.78 21.63
N GLU A 33 7.00 -3.95 21.22
CA GLU A 33 8.19 -3.63 22.02
C GLU A 33 7.82 -3.00 23.37
N LEU A 34 6.76 -2.17 23.41
CA LEU A 34 6.24 -1.56 24.63
C LEU A 34 5.31 -2.49 25.43
N GLY A 35 5.03 -3.71 24.96
CA GLY A 35 4.19 -4.68 25.64
C GLY A 35 2.68 -4.40 25.59
N PHE A 36 2.22 -3.43 24.79
CA PHE A 36 0.79 -3.14 24.59
C PHE A 36 0.08 -4.19 23.71
N LEU A 37 0.83 -4.87 22.84
CA LEU A 37 0.33 -5.94 21.98
C LEU A 37 1.25 -7.15 22.09
N LYS A 38 0.68 -8.34 22.29
CA LYS A 38 1.43 -9.60 22.33
C LYS A 38 1.25 -10.45 21.07
N ASP A 39 0.17 -10.23 20.33
CA ASP A 39 -0.21 -11.06 19.20
C ASP A 39 0.26 -10.48 17.84
N LYS A 40 0.46 -11.38 16.89
CA LYS A 40 0.86 -11.15 15.50
C LYS A 40 -0.22 -11.50 14.48
N GLU A 41 -1.47 -11.76 14.88
CA GLU A 41 -2.58 -12.15 13.97
C GLU A 41 -2.72 -11.20 12.75
N ILE A 42 -2.45 -9.92 12.94
CA ILE A 42 -2.63 -8.87 11.93
C ILE A 42 -1.49 -8.84 10.90
N ASP A 43 -0.30 -9.39 11.21
CA ASP A 43 0.90 -9.31 10.35
C ASP A 43 0.67 -9.98 9.00
N GLY A 44 -0.07 -11.10 8.99
CA GLY A 44 -0.42 -11.81 7.76
C GLY A 44 -1.32 -10.97 6.84
N SER A 45 -2.26 -10.22 7.40
CA SER A 45 -3.15 -9.34 6.64
C SER A 45 -2.40 -8.13 6.09
N ILE A 46 -1.51 -7.55 6.89
CA ILE A 46 -0.63 -6.46 6.47
C ILE A 46 0.24 -6.90 5.28
N MET A 47 0.91 -8.04 5.38
CA MET A 47 1.73 -8.57 4.27
C MET A 47 0.89 -8.79 3.01
N ARG A 48 -0.34 -9.33 3.14
CA ARG A 48 -1.24 -9.54 2.00
C ARG A 48 -1.61 -8.21 1.35
N ILE A 49 -2.05 -7.22 2.12
CA ILE A 49 -2.45 -5.90 1.62
C ILE A 49 -1.26 -5.21 0.93
N ARG A 50 -0.06 -5.27 1.51
CA ARG A 50 1.17 -4.75 0.90
C ARG A 50 1.41 -5.33 -0.49
N LYS A 51 1.32 -6.65 -0.63
CA LYS A 51 1.48 -7.35 -1.92
C LYS A 51 0.41 -6.93 -2.93
N MET A 52 -0.84 -6.80 -2.50
CA MET A 52 -1.95 -6.35 -3.36
C MET A 52 -1.74 -4.92 -3.85
N LEU A 53 -1.36 -3.98 -2.98
CA LEU A 53 -1.09 -2.59 -3.34
C LEU A 53 0.06 -2.50 -4.35
N LEU A 54 1.18 -3.17 -4.08
CA LEU A 54 2.34 -3.19 -4.98
C LEU A 54 2.01 -3.83 -6.34
N GLY A 55 1.28 -4.94 -6.34
CA GLY A 55 0.82 -5.59 -7.56
C GLY A 55 -0.08 -4.69 -8.40
N LEU A 56 -1.02 -3.99 -7.77
CA LEU A 56 -1.93 -3.06 -8.44
C LEU A 56 -1.19 -1.84 -9.01
N ILE A 57 -0.29 -1.23 -8.23
CA ILE A 57 0.56 -0.12 -8.71
C ILE A 57 1.36 -0.56 -9.94
N LYS A 58 1.99 -1.74 -9.88
CA LYS A 58 2.78 -2.29 -11.00
C LYS A 58 1.91 -2.48 -12.24
N HIS A 59 0.72 -3.06 -12.09
CA HIS A 59 -0.21 -3.29 -13.19
C HIS A 59 -0.66 -1.97 -13.84
N LEU A 60 -1.09 -1.00 -13.04
CA LEU A 60 -1.58 0.29 -13.54
C LEU A 60 -0.49 1.13 -14.21
N ARG A 61 0.75 1.10 -13.68
CA ARG A 61 1.89 1.76 -14.33
C ARG A 61 2.25 1.13 -15.67
N GLY A 62 2.21 -0.21 -15.77
CA GLY A 62 2.43 -0.90 -17.04
C GLY A 62 1.43 -0.48 -18.11
N LYS A 63 0.15 -0.36 -17.73
CA LYS A 63 -0.91 0.11 -18.63
C LYS A 63 -0.76 1.57 -19.04
N GLN A 64 -0.31 2.44 -18.14
CA GLN A 64 -0.07 3.84 -18.45
C GLN A 64 1.04 4.04 -19.50
N ILE A 65 2.12 3.25 -19.44
CA ILE A 65 3.23 3.33 -20.40
C ILE A 65 2.81 2.83 -21.78
N SER A 66 1.88 1.87 -21.87
CA SER A 66 1.38 1.37 -23.15
C SER A 66 0.36 2.30 -23.83
N ASP A 67 -0.23 3.24 -23.08
CA ASP A 67 -1.26 4.17 -23.54
C ASP A 67 -0.70 5.58 -23.87
N GLU A 68 0.60 5.83 -23.62
CA GLU A 68 1.36 7.04 -24.01
C GLU A 68 2.18 6.77 -25.28
#